data_AF-A0A963I2R9-F1
#
_entry.id   AF-A0A963I2R9-F1
#
_cell.length_a   1.000
_cell.length_b   1.000
_cell.length_c   1.000
_cell.angle_alpha   90.00
_cell.angle_beta   90.00
_cell.angle_gamma   90.00
#
_symmetry.space_group_name_H-M   'P 1'
#
loop_
_entity.id
_entity.type
_entity.pdbx_description
1 polymer ?
#
loop_
_entity_poly.entity_id
_entity_poly.type
_entity_poly.pdbx_seq_one_letter_code
_entity_poly.pdbx_strand_id
1 'polypeptide(L)'
;MKCVDDFRLTLGDKEVVPIMIGGMGVDISTSDLALEAARLGGIGHISDAMIKTVADRRYKTKYVREKLKRYKFNVANSDKSVVQFDMGEIAEATRLHVEGTMSRKTGDGLVFINC
;
A
#
# COMPACT_ATOMS: atom_id res chain seq x y z
N MET A 1 7.66 36.24 -3.73
CA MET A 1 8.64 35.15 -3.55
C MET A 1 8.05 33.90 -4.19
N LYS A 2 8.83 33.10 -4.92
CA LYS A 2 8.31 31.87 -5.53
C LYS A 2 8.08 30.80 -4.46
N CYS A 3 7.04 29.97 -4.60
CA CYS A 3 6.74 28.84 -3.73
C CYS A 3 6.60 27.55 -4.54
N VAL A 4 6.51 26.39 -3.86
CA VAL A 4 6.44 25.08 -4.53
C VAL A 4 5.19 24.95 -5.41
N ASP A 5 4.08 25.59 -5.01
CA ASP A 5 2.82 25.56 -5.76
C ASP A 5 2.88 26.36 -7.07
N ASP A 6 3.93 27.18 -7.31
CA ASP A 6 4.14 27.86 -8.60
C ASP A 6 4.65 26.90 -9.70
N PHE A 7 4.98 25.65 -9.36
CA PHE A 7 5.63 24.68 -10.25
C PHE A 7 4.78 23.40 -10.43
N ARG A 8 3.46 23.56 -10.57
CA ARG A 8 2.51 22.44 -10.64
C ARG A 8 2.83 21.47 -11.78
N LEU A 9 2.58 20.19 -11.53
CA LEU A 9 2.74 19.09 -12.48
C LEU A 9 1.36 18.68 -13.00
N THR A 10 1.23 18.55 -14.32
CA THR A 10 0.04 17.99 -14.96
C THR A 10 0.26 16.51 -15.29
N LEU A 11 -0.59 15.63 -14.76
CA LEU A 11 -0.64 14.21 -15.08
C LEU A 11 -2.04 13.87 -15.60
N GLY A 12 -2.16 13.68 -16.91
CA GLY A 12 -3.46 13.52 -17.56
C GLY A 12 -4.32 14.78 -17.41
N ASP A 13 -5.49 14.65 -16.80
CA ASP A 13 -6.43 15.74 -16.50
C ASP A 13 -6.27 16.30 -15.07
N LYS A 14 -5.23 15.88 -14.33
CA LYS A 14 -4.99 16.26 -12.94
C LYS A 14 -3.79 17.17 -12.82
N GLU A 15 -3.92 18.21 -12.01
CA GLU A 15 -2.83 19.14 -11.70
C GLU A 15 -2.51 19.07 -10.20
N VAL A 16 -1.24 18.76 -9.89
CA VAL A 16 -0.77 18.50 -8.53
C VAL A 16 0.42 19.37 -8.18
N VAL A 17 0.61 19.63 -6.88
CA VAL A 17 1.86 20.17 -6.34
C VAL A 17 2.98 19.18 -6.69
N PRO A 18 4.18 19.63 -7.12
CA PRO A 18 5.27 18.74 -7.54
C PRO A 18 5.98 18.07 -6.36
N ILE A 19 5.22 17.50 -5.42
CA ILE A 19 5.68 16.74 -4.26
C ILE A 19 5.13 15.33 -4.39
N MET A 20 6.03 14.36 -4.33
CA MET A 20 5.71 12.94 -4.38
C MET A 20 6.36 12.23 -3.19
N ILE A 21 5.56 11.50 -2.41
CA ILE A 21 6.06 10.59 -1.39
C ILE A 21 6.16 9.19 -2.01
N GLY A 22 7.37 8.64 -2.06
CA GLY A 22 7.64 7.34 -2.66
C GLY A 22 7.04 6.16 -1.89
N GLY A 23 6.80 5.06 -2.58
CA GLY A 23 6.29 3.80 -2.01
C GLY A 23 7.44 2.94 -1.49
N MET A 24 7.61 2.88 -0.17
CA MET A 24 8.55 1.99 0.51
C MET A 24 7.77 0.81 1.10
N GLY A 25 8.33 -0.40 0.96
CA GLY A 25 7.70 -1.61 1.45
C GLY A 25 7.67 -1.73 2.97
N VAL A 26 7.14 -2.86 3.46
CA VAL A 26 7.11 -3.22 4.89
C VAL A 26 6.28 -2.24 5.75
N ASP A 27 5.21 -1.66 5.18
CA ASP A 27 4.29 -0.73 5.87
C ASP A 27 4.95 0.61 6.30
N ILE A 28 5.96 1.09 5.58
CA ILE A 28 6.60 2.40 5.87
C ILE A 28 5.87 3.53 5.11
N SER A 29 5.57 3.33 3.82
CA SER A 29 4.67 4.22 3.08
C SER A 29 3.22 3.85 3.36
N THR A 30 2.80 4.14 4.60
CA THR A 30 1.46 3.85 5.10
C THR A 30 0.39 4.60 4.30
N SER A 31 -0.84 4.07 4.31
CA SER A 31 -2.00 4.77 3.79
C SER A 31 -2.14 6.18 4.36
N ASP A 32 -1.81 6.39 5.64
CA ASP A 32 -2.00 7.68 6.30
C ASP A 32 -1.03 8.74 5.76
N LEU A 33 0.23 8.37 5.52
CA LEU A 33 1.23 9.25 4.90
C LEU A 33 0.86 9.56 3.44
N ALA A 34 0.42 8.54 2.68
CA ALA A 34 -0.01 8.73 1.30
C ALA A 34 -1.24 9.65 1.20
N LEU A 35 -2.20 9.49 2.11
CA LEU A 35 -3.40 10.31 2.18
C LEU A 35 -3.08 11.76 2.54
N GLU A 36 -2.12 12.01 3.42
CA GLU A 36 -1.72 13.37 3.78
C GLU A 36 -1.06 14.10 2.60
N ALA A 37 -0.18 13.40 1.85
CA ALA A 37 0.38 13.96 0.62
C ALA A 37 -0.72 14.29 -0.40
N ALA A 38 -1.68 13.40 -0.60
CA ALA A 38 -2.81 13.62 -1.51
C ALA A 38 -3.74 14.77 -1.04
N ARG A 39 -3.97 14.89 0.28
CA ARG A 39 -4.77 15.97 0.87
C ARG A 39 -4.15 17.34 0.62
N LEU A 40 -2.83 17.41 0.64
CA LEU A 40 -2.04 18.62 0.34
C LEU A 40 -1.86 18.88 -1.16
N GLY A 41 -2.54 18.11 -2.03
CA GLY A 41 -2.49 18.29 -3.48
C GLY A 41 -1.27 17.67 -4.16
N GLY A 42 -0.44 16.90 -3.44
CA GLY A 42 0.69 16.15 -3.99
C GLY A 42 0.31 14.71 -4.36
N ILE A 43 1.32 13.85 -4.47
CA ILE A 43 1.15 12.43 -4.81
C ILE A 43 1.67 11.56 -3.66
N GLY A 44 0.80 10.73 -3.09
CA GLY A 44 1.17 9.72 -2.09
C GLY A 44 1.24 8.32 -2.70
N HIS A 45 2.19 7.50 -2.27
CA HIS A 45 2.25 6.09 -2.66
C HIS A 45 1.92 5.17 -1.48
N ILE A 46 1.10 4.16 -1.74
CA ILE A 46 0.98 2.95 -0.92
C ILE A 46 1.80 1.82 -1.56
N SER A 47 2.01 0.71 -0.85
CA SER A 47 2.78 -0.44 -1.33
C SER A 47 2.03 -1.74 -1.09
N ASP A 48 2.15 -2.67 -2.04
CA ASP A 48 1.66 -4.05 -1.88
C ASP A 48 2.68 -4.99 -1.19
N ALA A 49 3.87 -4.48 -0.86
CA ALA A 49 4.89 -5.27 -0.20
C ALA A 49 4.39 -5.77 1.16
N MET A 50 4.43 -7.08 1.36
CA MET A 50 3.91 -7.73 2.57
C MET A 50 2.40 -7.46 2.80
N ILE A 51 1.61 -7.30 1.73
CA ILE A 51 0.18 -6.93 1.81
C ILE A 51 -0.63 -7.76 2.80
N LYS A 52 -0.32 -9.05 2.93
CA LYS A 52 -1.01 -9.94 3.87
C LYS A 52 -0.68 -9.62 5.34
N THR A 53 0.55 -9.19 5.62
CA THR A 53 0.94 -8.69 6.95
C THR A 53 0.30 -7.33 7.23
N VAL A 54 0.25 -6.44 6.23
CA VAL A 54 -0.44 -5.14 6.35
C VAL A 54 -1.92 -5.37 6.64
N ALA A 55 -2.56 -6.28 5.91
CA ALA A 55 -3.97 -6.60 6.11
C ALA A 55 -4.24 -7.19 7.49
N ASP A 56 -3.37 -8.09 7.98
CA ASP A 56 -3.53 -8.66 9.32
C ASP A 56 -3.44 -7.57 10.41
N ARG A 57 -2.59 -6.55 10.20
CA ARG A 57 -2.42 -5.43 11.13
C ARG A 57 -3.54 -4.39 11.06
N ARG A 58 -4.07 -4.11 9.86
CA ARG A 58 -4.95 -2.95 9.61
C ARG A 58 -6.42 -3.34 9.41
N TYR A 59 -6.71 -4.55 8.92
CA TYR A 59 -8.05 -4.99 8.51
C TYR A 59 -8.54 -6.24 9.25
N LYS A 60 -7.91 -6.60 10.37
CA LYS A 60 -8.29 -7.73 11.24
C LYS A 60 -8.31 -9.10 10.52
N THR A 61 -7.53 -9.24 9.45
CA THR A 61 -7.33 -10.54 8.78
C THR A 61 -6.34 -11.41 9.56
N LYS A 62 -6.14 -12.66 9.12
CA LYS A 62 -5.25 -13.63 9.77
C LYS A 62 -4.40 -14.42 8.76
N TYR A 63 -4.17 -13.89 7.57
CA TYR A 63 -3.54 -14.61 6.47
C TYR A 63 -2.15 -15.15 6.81
N VAL A 64 -1.32 -14.36 7.49
CA VAL A 64 0.03 -14.80 7.86
C VAL A 64 -0.04 -15.89 8.92
N ARG A 65 -0.93 -15.73 9.90
CA ARG A 65 -1.18 -16.72 10.95
C ARG A 65 -1.68 -18.04 10.37
N GLU A 66 -2.65 -18.01 9.47
CA GLU A 66 -3.21 -19.21 8.86
C GLU A 66 -2.22 -19.88 7.89
N LYS A 67 -1.42 -19.11 7.14
CA LYS A 67 -0.30 -19.64 6.35
C LYS A 67 0.72 -20.35 7.24
N LEU A 68 1.13 -19.74 8.35
CA LEU A 68 2.06 -20.35 9.31
C LEU A 68 1.48 -21.64 9.91
N LYS A 69 0.19 -21.66 10.24
CA LYS A 69 -0.50 -22.84 10.76
C LYS A 69 -0.53 -23.97 9.72
N ARG A 70 -0.87 -23.66 8.46
CA ARG A 70 -0.92 -24.62 7.34
C ARG A 70 0.45 -25.26 7.07
N TYR A 71 1.51 -24.47 7.08
CA TYR A 71 2.87 -24.91 6.77
C TYR A 71 3.76 -25.11 8.00
N LYS A 72 3.19 -25.29 9.20
CA LYS A 72 3.95 -25.46 10.45
C LYS A 72 4.97 -26.61 10.35
N PHE A 73 4.62 -27.68 9.65
CA PHE A 73 5.48 -28.83 9.41
C PHE A 73 6.75 -28.49 8.61
N ASN A 74 6.72 -27.42 7.81
CA ASN A 74 7.81 -27.04 6.91
C ASN A 74 8.66 -25.88 7.46
N VAL A 75 8.49 -25.46 8.72
CA VAL A 75 9.20 -24.27 9.27
C VAL A 75 10.71 -24.47 9.32
N ALA A 76 11.19 -25.64 9.78
CA ALA A 76 12.62 -25.93 9.92
C ALA A 76 13.28 -26.42 8.61
N ASN A 77 12.50 -26.77 7.60
CA ASN A 77 13.03 -27.24 6.32
C ASN A 77 13.61 -26.08 5.51
N SER A 78 14.82 -26.20 4.96
CA SER A 78 15.38 -25.20 4.07
C SER A 78 14.65 -25.13 2.73
N ASP A 79 14.11 -26.25 2.26
CA ASP A 79 13.27 -26.28 1.07
C ASP A 79 11.86 -25.74 1.38
N LYS A 80 11.52 -24.63 0.75
CA LYS A 80 10.22 -23.96 0.87
C LYS A 80 9.34 -24.11 -0.37
N SER A 81 9.70 -24.97 -1.32
CA SER A 81 8.98 -25.18 -2.59
C SER A 81 7.48 -25.47 -2.40
N VAL A 82 7.10 -26.19 -1.34
CA VAL A 82 5.70 -26.48 -0.99
C VAL A 82 4.94 -25.28 -0.42
N VAL A 83 5.66 -24.25 0.06
CA VAL A 83 5.08 -23.08 0.74
C VAL A 83 4.67 -22.04 -0.30
N GLN A 84 3.45 -22.17 -0.81
CA GLN A 84 2.92 -21.26 -1.82
C GLN A 84 2.13 -20.10 -1.21
N PHE A 85 1.95 -19.04 -2.00
CA PHE A 85 0.95 -18.02 -1.71
C PHE A 85 -0.42 -18.50 -2.16
N ASP A 86 -1.43 -18.15 -1.36
CA ASP A 86 -2.81 -18.22 -1.79
C ASP A 86 -3.14 -16.95 -2.56
N MET A 87 -3.48 -17.09 -3.85
CA MET A 87 -3.75 -15.96 -4.74
C MET A 87 -5.06 -15.25 -4.39
N GLY A 88 -6.04 -15.98 -3.83
CA GLY A 88 -7.28 -15.38 -3.33
C GLY A 88 -7.03 -14.49 -2.12
N GLU A 89 -6.19 -14.94 -1.19
CA GLU A 89 -5.77 -14.11 -0.05
C GLU A 89 -4.99 -12.87 -0.49
N ILE A 90 -4.13 -12.97 -1.52
CA ILE A 90 -3.42 -11.81 -2.06
C ILE A 90 -4.41 -10.81 -2.66
N ALA A 91 -5.30 -11.27 -3.53
CA ALA A 91 -6.29 -10.41 -4.18
C ALA A 91 -7.16 -9.68 -3.15
N GLU A 92 -7.64 -10.39 -2.13
CA GLU A 92 -8.46 -9.79 -1.08
C GLU A 92 -7.67 -8.83 -0.19
N ALA A 93 -6.44 -9.16 0.19
CA ALA A 93 -5.59 -8.26 0.98
C ALA A 93 -5.29 -6.96 0.22
N THR A 94 -5.00 -7.05 -1.08
CA THR A 94 -4.80 -5.88 -1.95
C THR A 94 -6.08 -5.05 -2.06
N ARG A 95 -7.23 -5.69 -2.28
CA ARG A 95 -8.54 -5.02 -2.35
C ARG A 95 -8.83 -4.24 -1.06
N LEU A 96 -8.70 -4.89 0.10
CA LEU A 96 -8.90 -4.26 1.41
C LEU A 96 -7.97 -3.06 1.62
N HIS A 97 -6.70 -3.17 1.21
CA HIS A 97 -5.75 -2.09 1.37
C HIS A 97 -6.04 -0.88 0.48
N VAL A 98 -6.36 -1.14 -0.79
CA VAL A 98 -6.70 -0.09 -1.75
C VAL A 98 -8.02 0.57 -1.36
N GLU A 99 -9.09 -0.19 -1.10
CA GLU A 99 -10.39 0.36 -0.70
C GLU A 99 -10.30 1.12 0.63
N GLY A 100 -9.61 0.57 1.63
CA GLY A 100 -9.43 1.21 2.94
C GLY A 100 -8.60 2.50 2.86
N THR A 101 -7.72 2.62 1.87
CA THR A 101 -7.01 3.86 1.59
C THR A 101 -7.91 4.85 0.85
N MET A 102 -8.47 4.43 -0.29
CA MET A 102 -9.21 5.32 -1.19
C MET A 102 -10.51 5.83 -0.60
N SER A 103 -11.20 5.05 0.24
CA SER A 103 -12.40 5.49 0.96
C SER A 103 -12.15 6.64 1.93
N ARG A 104 -10.90 6.85 2.36
CA ARG A 104 -10.48 7.94 3.26
C ARG A 104 -9.86 9.12 2.51
N LYS A 105 -9.70 9.03 1.19
CA LYS A 105 -9.05 10.07 0.39
C LYS A 105 -9.86 11.36 0.40
N THR A 106 -9.17 12.44 0.68
CA THR A 106 -9.68 13.82 0.57
C THR A 106 -8.67 14.66 -0.21
N GLY A 107 -9.11 15.80 -0.74
CA GLY A 107 -8.29 16.66 -1.60
C GLY A 107 -8.06 16.09 -3.00
N ASP A 108 -7.47 16.92 -3.85
CA ASP A 108 -7.35 16.66 -5.30
C ASP A 108 -6.05 15.96 -5.70
N GLY A 109 -5.11 15.77 -4.76
CA GLY A 109 -3.87 15.04 -5.00
C GLY A 109 -4.11 13.57 -5.36
N LEU A 110 -3.05 12.84 -5.71
CA LEU A 110 -3.16 11.47 -6.23
C LEU A 110 -2.65 10.44 -5.23
N VAL A 111 -3.19 9.23 -5.32
CA VAL A 111 -2.67 8.06 -4.60
C VAL A 111 -2.28 7.01 -5.62
N PHE A 112 -1.01 6.63 -5.61
CA PHE A 112 -0.46 5.55 -6.44
C PHE A 112 -0.14 4.33 -5.59
N ILE A 113 -0.03 3.17 -6.23
CA ILE A 113 0.42 1.93 -5.59
C ILE A 113 1.70 1.47 -6.26
N ASN A 114 2.70 1.17 -5.45
CA ASN A 114 3.92 0.51 -5.92
C ASN A 114 3.69 -1.00 -5.89
N CYS A 115 3.86 -1.63 -7.05
CA CYS A 115 3.80 -3.07 -7.27
C CYS A 115 5.20 -3.62 -7.59
#